data_AF-A0A1I8HLK5-F1
#
_entry.id   AF-A0A1I8HLK5-F1
#
_cell.length_a   1.000
_cell.length_b   1.000
_cell.length_c   1.000
_cell.angle_alpha   90.00
_cell.angle_beta   90.00
_cell.angle_gamma   90.00
#
_symmetry.space_group_name_H-M   'P 1'
#
loop_
_entity.id
_entity.type
_entity.pdbx_description
1 polymer ?
#
loop_
_entity_poly.entity_id
_entity_poly.type
_entity_poly.pdbx_seq_one_letter_code
_entity_poly.pdbx_strand_id
1 'polypeptide(L)'
;MANPANSASSRMPIASRDHQFAIPIRIVYVNSLNNFHFILEEDYAKLNELMSAMYQFYSSPSSASVVCTSKLKLGSLYSLYAYNEWYRARLLSIDQQQPMPDQQVVGSMQFELIDFGELIAVPCMELHRVARLLVRFAEMKPAALLGRLASVYPKPEETFNAAQALHNLVNKRVMYAFCRRAVNPASPTEQVANENGVSLAAKQSQTIIYHLDLFFVPTGWFQTECHYNGVDGKLLKAGLVHNRQDHLEVMHIGAVPCEYCGNGKEN
;
A
#
# COMPACT_ATOMS: atom_id res chain seq x y z
N MET A 1 -34.59 -17.38 3.69
CA MET A 1 -33.77 -17.14 2.49
C MET A 1 -32.61 -16.25 2.92
N ALA A 2 -31.39 -16.78 2.96
CA ALA A 2 -30.21 -16.06 3.44
C ALA A 2 -29.62 -15.19 2.32
N ASN A 3 -29.22 -13.98 2.67
CA ASN A 3 -28.73 -12.94 1.77
C ASN A 3 -27.25 -13.23 1.39
N PRO A 4 -26.86 -13.38 0.12
CA PRO A 4 -25.47 -13.61 -0.28
C PRO A 4 -24.75 -12.26 -0.40
N ALA A 5 -24.51 -11.59 0.73
CA ALA A 5 -23.77 -10.34 0.76
C ALA A 5 -22.27 -10.62 0.95
N ASN A 6 -21.50 -10.42 -0.13
CA ASN A 6 -20.09 -10.03 -0.14
C ASN A 6 -19.15 -10.73 0.86
N SER A 7 -18.82 -12.01 0.62
CA SER A 7 -17.57 -12.56 1.13
C SER A 7 -16.42 -12.14 0.20
N ALA A 8 -16.04 -10.86 0.23
CA ALA A 8 -14.71 -10.48 -0.24
C ALA A 8 -13.71 -11.17 0.69
N SER A 9 -13.26 -12.37 0.32
CA SER A 9 -12.34 -13.18 1.10
C SER A 9 -11.09 -12.34 1.37
N SER A 10 -10.93 -11.88 2.61
CA SER A 10 -9.75 -11.14 3.05
C SER A 10 -8.51 -12.00 2.77
N ARG A 11 -7.52 -11.45 2.05
CA ARG A 11 -6.27 -12.18 1.75
C ARG A 11 -5.37 -12.30 2.98
N MET A 12 -5.51 -11.39 3.95
CA MET A 12 -4.89 -11.54 5.26
C MET A 12 -5.90 -12.01 6.31
N PRO A 13 -5.55 -12.98 7.17
CA PRO A 13 -6.34 -13.26 8.35
C PRO A 13 -6.34 -12.03 9.27
N ILE A 14 -7.52 -11.67 9.75
CA ILE A 14 -7.67 -10.69 10.82
C ILE A 14 -7.24 -11.38 12.10
N ALA A 15 -6.40 -10.71 12.88
CA ALA A 15 -6.01 -11.21 14.18
C ALA A 15 -7.24 -11.49 15.06
N SER A 16 -7.47 -12.76 15.37
CA SER A 16 -8.35 -13.16 16.46
C SER A 16 -7.50 -13.43 17.70
N ARG A 17 -8.11 -13.47 18.89
CA ARG A 17 -7.41 -13.79 20.14
C ARG A 17 -6.62 -15.10 20.06
N ASP A 18 -7.01 -16.00 19.16
CA ASP A 18 -6.45 -17.34 18.98
C ASP A 18 -5.41 -17.44 17.83
N HIS A 19 -5.27 -16.41 16.99
CA HIS A 19 -4.33 -16.42 15.85
C HIS A 19 -3.28 -15.31 16.03
N GLN A 20 -2.18 -15.67 16.69
CA GLN A 20 -1.12 -14.73 17.12
C GLN A 20 0.04 -14.57 16.12
N PHE A 21 -0.02 -15.17 14.93
CA PHE A 21 1.13 -15.17 14.03
C PHE A 21 1.18 -13.89 13.20
N ALA A 22 2.28 -13.15 13.33
CA ALA A 22 2.58 -12.04 12.45
C ALA A 22 2.92 -12.58 11.04
N ILE A 23 2.37 -11.93 10.02
CA ILE A 23 2.48 -12.35 8.62
C ILE A 23 3.69 -11.63 8.00
N PRO A 24 4.61 -12.35 7.34
CA PRO A 24 5.72 -11.71 6.64
C PRO A 24 5.20 -10.96 5.40
N ILE A 25 5.58 -9.70 5.30
CA ILE A 25 5.21 -8.78 4.21
C ILE A 25 6.40 -7.94 3.77
N ARG A 26 6.32 -7.34 2.58
CA ARG A 26 7.21 -6.28 2.12
C ARG A 26 6.41 -5.01 1.87
N ILE A 27 6.84 -3.90 2.45
CA ILE A 27 6.30 -2.59 2.09
C ILE A 27 6.99 -2.17 0.79
N VAL A 28 6.20 -1.95 -0.26
CA VAL A 28 6.71 -1.68 -1.61
C VAL A 28 6.56 -0.22 -2.03
N TYR A 29 5.64 0.51 -1.40
CA TYR A 29 5.46 1.93 -1.65
C TYR A 29 4.88 2.62 -0.41
N VAL A 30 5.41 3.80 -0.08
CA VAL A 30 4.96 4.60 1.07
C VAL A 30 4.57 5.99 0.58
N ASN A 31 3.28 6.29 0.56
CA ASN A 31 2.78 7.64 0.30
C ASN A 31 2.58 8.40 1.63
N SER A 32 2.00 7.73 2.64
CA SER A 32 1.90 8.23 4.01
C SER A 32 1.74 7.07 5.00
N LEU A 33 1.74 7.37 6.30
CA LEU A 33 1.44 6.38 7.35
C LEU A 33 0.03 5.78 7.24
N ASN A 34 -0.88 6.53 6.59
CA ASN A 34 -2.27 6.12 6.38
C ASN A 34 -2.51 5.53 4.97
N ASN A 35 -1.49 5.53 4.13
CA ASN A 35 -1.58 5.08 2.74
C ASN A 35 -0.19 4.58 2.32
N PHE A 36 0.06 3.30 2.55
CA PHE A 36 1.21 2.59 2.01
C PHE A 36 0.75 1.27 1.39
N HIS A 37 1.55 0.73 0.48
CA HIS A 37 1.25 -0.52 -0.17
C HIS A 37 2.25 -1.59 0.23
N PHE A 38 1.75 -2.80 0.41
CA PHE A 38 2.54 -3.94 0.80
C PHE A 38 2.13 -5.19 0.03
N ILE A 39 3.04 -6.17 0.01
CA ILE A 39 2.85 -7.46 -0.64
C ILE A 39 3.12 -8.54 0.40
N LEU A 40 2.33 -9.61 0.40
CA LEU A 40 2.62 -10.80 1.19
C LEU A 40 3.93 -11.43 0.71
N GLU A 41 4.81 -11.83 1.63
CA GLU A 41 6.12 -12.37 1.24
C GLU A 41 6.00 -13.58 0.28
N GLU A 42 4.99 -14.43 0.50
CA GLU A 42 4.69 -15.59 -0.36
C GLU A 42 4.26 -15.23 -1.79
N ASP A 43 3.73 -14.02 -2.02
CA ASP A 43 3.32 -13.54 -3.33
C ASP A 43 4.43 -12.78 -4.05
N TYR A 44 5.48 -12.36 -3.34
CA TYR A 44 6.58 -11.57 -3.89
C TYR A 44 7.39 -12.34 -4.96
N ALA A 45 7.62 -13.64 -4.74
CA ALA A 45 8.30 -14.49 -5.72
C ALA A 45 7.52 -14.59 -7.05
N LYS A 46 6.20 -14.79 -6.96
CA LYS A 46 5.31 -14.84 -8.14
C LYS A 46 5.28 -13.52 -8.90
N LEU A 47 5.31 -12.39 -8.17
CA LEU A 47 5.40 -11.08 -8.80
C LEU A 47 6.72 -10.92 -9.57
N ASN A 48 7.85 -11.34 -8.99
CA ASN A 48 9.15 -11.28 -9.68
C ASN A 48 9.18 -12.14 -10.95
N GLU A 49 8.58 -13.34 -10.91
CA GLU A 49 8.42 -14.19 -12.09
C GLU A 49 7.57 -13.50 -13.17
N LEU A 50 6.44 -12.90 -12.79
CA LEU A 50 5.58 -12.13 -13.71
C LEU A 50 6.34 -10.96 -14.34
N MET A 51 7.02 -10.14 -13.54
CA MET A 51 7.79 -8.99 -14.00
C MET A 51 8.90 -9.44 -14.96
N SER A 52 9.62 -10.52 -14.64
CA SER A 52 10.64 -11.12 -15.51
C SER A 52 10.05 -11.59 -16.85
N ALA A 53 8.90 -12.28 -16.82
CA ALA A 53 8.23 -12.75 -18.02
C ALA A 53 7.69 -11.59 -18.89
N MET A 54 7.20 -10.51 -18.26
CA MET A 54 6.82 -9.29 -18.95
C MET A 54 8.03 -8.62 -19.60
N TYR A 55 9.13 -8.49 -18.88
CA TYR A 55 10.37 -7.91 -19.41
C TYR A 55 10.87 -8.68 -20.64
N GLN A 56 11.02 -10.00 -20.52
CA GLN A 56 11.46 -10.85 -21.63
C GLN A 56 10.57 -10.72 -22.86
N PHE A 57 9.26 -10.60 -22.66
CA PHE A 57 8.31 -10.46 -23.76
C PHE A 57 8.34 -9.07 -24.39
N TYR A 58 8.11 -8.02 -23.60
CA TYR A 58 7.92 -6.67 -24.14
C TYR A 58 9.23 -6.00 -24.60
N SER A 59 10.37 -6.43 -24.07
CA SER A 59 11.69 -5.94 -24.51
C SER A 59 12.23 -6.67 -25.76
N SER A 60 11.54 -7.71 -26.25
CA SER A 60 11.94 -8.41 -27.47
C SER A 60 11.66 -7.59 -28.73
N PRO A 61 12.57 -7.55 -29.73
CA PRO A 61 12.35 -6.88 -31.02
C PRO A 61 11.10 -7.37 -31.78
N SER A 62 10.67 -8.61 -31.52
CA SER A 62 9.47 -9.21 -32.13
C SER A 62 8.15 -8.63 -31.60
N SER A 63 8.19 -7.78 -30.58
CA SER A 63 7.02 -7.31 -29.83
C SER A 63 6.49 -5.96 -30.30
N ALA A 64 6.99 -5.45 -31.44
CA ALA A 64 6.60 -4.18 -32.04
C ALA A 64 5.08 -4.05 -32.30
N SER A 65 4.36 -5.16 -32.46
CA SER A 65 2.90 -5.19 -32.66
C SER A 65 2.07 -4.93 -31.39
N VAL A 66 2.69 -4.82 -30.21
CA VAL A 66 2.00 -4.70 -28.92
C VAL A 66 1.94 -3.25 -28.42
N VAL A 67 2.62 -2.32 -29.10
CA VAL A 67 2.51 -0.88 -28.83
C VAL A 67 1.05 -0.45 -28.98
N CYS A 68 0.53 0.27 -27.99
CA CYS A 68 -0.87 0.67 -27.97
C CYS A 68 -1.15 1.75 -29.03
N THR A 69 -1.61 1.35 -30.21
CA THR A 69 -2.03 2.26 -31.29
C THR A 69 -3.50 2.68 -31.19
N SER A 70 -4.26 2.02 -30.30
CA SER A 70 -5.67 2.32 -30.04
C SER A 70 -5.86 3.44 -29.03
N LYS A 71 -6.98 4.15 -29.12
CA LYS A 71 -7.41 5.14 -28.12
C LYS A 71 -7.42 4.54 -26.73
N LEU A 72 -6.66 5.13 -25.81
CA LEU A 72 -6.60 4.70 -24.41
C LEU A 72 -7.94 4.91 -23.70
N LYS A 73 -8.26 4.03 -22.76
CA LYS A 73 -9.52 4.04 -22.01
C LYS A 73 -9.23 4.11 -20.52
N LEU A 74 -9.79 5.14 -19.86
CA LEU A 74 -9.70 5.31 -18.40
C LEU A 74 -10.19 4.06 -17.66
N GLY A 75 -9.51 3.72 -16.57
CA GLY A 75 -9.72 2.54 -15.74
C GLY A 75 -9.23 1.22 -16.33
N SER A 76 -8.75 1.20 -17.59
CA SER A 76 -8.26 -0.02 -18.25
C SER A 76 -6.82 -0.34 -17.88
N LEU A 77 -6.46 -1.62 -17.99
CA LEU A 77 -5.12 -2.12 -17.70
C LEU A 77 -4.24 -2.15 -18.95
N TYR A 78 -2.98 -1.77 -18.77
CA TYR A 78 -1.94 -1.70 -19.78
C TYR A 78 -0.63 -2.27 -19.22
N SER A 79 0.33 -2.49 -20.11
CA SER A 79 1.72 -2.68 -19.74
C SER A 79 2.45 -1.35 -19.90
N LEU A 80 3.16 -0.91 -18.87
CA LEU A 80 3.86 0.37 -18.84
C LEU A 80 5.35 0.16 -18.62
N TYR A 81 6.17 0.74 -19.48
CA TYR A 81 7.61 0.79 -19.30
C TYR A 81 7.99 1.99 -18.42
N ALA A 82 8.55 1.72 -17.24
CA ALA A 82 9.01 2.73 -16.28
C ALA A 82 10.22 2.17 -15.53
N TYR A 83 11.12 3.01 -15.03
CA TYR A 83 12.30 2.56 -14.25
C TYR A 83 13.09 1.40 -14.88
N ASN A 84 13.17 1.37 -16.21
CA ASN A 84 13.79 0.29 -17.00
C ASN A 84 13.15 -1.10 -16.88
N GLU A 85 11.89 -1.17 -16.46
CA GLU A 85 11.13 -2.41 -16.26
C GLU A 85 9.70 -2.28 -16.81
N TRP A 86 9.04 -3.42 -17.04
CA TRP A 86 7.65 -3.47 -17.53
C TRP A 86 6.68 -3.82 -16.40
N TYR A 87 5.72 -2.93 -16.15
CA TYR A 87 4.73 -3.05 -15.08
C TYR A 87 3.32 -3.24 -15.62
N ARG A 88 2.44 -3.84 -14.82
CA ARG A 88 0.99 -3.75 -15.04
C ARG A 88 0.49 -2.44 -14.47
N ALA A 89 -0.19 -1.66 -15.30
CA ALA A 89 -0.59 -0.32 -14.95
C ALA A 89 -2.06 -0.05 -15.29
N ARG A 90 -2.77 0.64 -14.41
CA ARG A 90 -4.13 1.13 -14.66
C ARG A 90 -4.08 2.59 -15.06
N LEU A 91 -4.67 2.95 -16.20
CA LEU A 91 -4.80 4.35 -16.58
C LEU A 91 -5.88 5.02 -15.73
N LEU A 92 -5.53 6.06 -14.98
CA LEU A 92 -6.44 6.76 -14.07
C LEU A 92 -7.02 8.02 -14.71
N SER A 93 -6.16 8.85 -15.31
CA SER A 93 -6.54 10.13 -15.90
C SER A 93 -5.68 10.44 -17.12
N ILE A 94 -6.21 11.29 -17.99
CA ILE A 94 -5.47 11.91 -19.08
C ILE A 94 -5.71 13.40 -18.95
N ASP A 95 -4.69 14.15 -18.55
CA ASP A 95 -4.73 15.60 -18.51
C ASP A 95 -4.32 16.14 -19.87
N GLN A 96 -5.30 16.61 -20.63
CA GLN A 96 -5.07 17.37 -21.86
C GLN A 96 -5.16 18.84 -21.49
N GLN A 97 -4.04 19.43 -21.08
CA GLN A 97 -3.99 20.87 -20.91
C GLN A 97 -4.39 21.56 -22.23
N GLN A 98 -5.18 22.63 -22.11
CA GLN A 98 -5.53 23.45 -23.27
C GLN A 98 -4.27 24.16 -23.78
N PRO A 99 -4.05 24.21 -25.12
CA PRO A 99 -2.92 24.90 -25.69
C PRO A 99 -2.94 26.38 -25.29
N MET A 100 -1.93 26.81 -24.51
CA MET A 100 -1.65 28.23 -24.29
C MET A 100 -0.91 28.78 -25.53
N PRO A 101 -1.13 30.05 -25.93
CA PRO A 101 -0.68 30.57 -27.22
C PRO A 101 0.82 30.44 -27.53
N ASP A 102 1.70 30.23 -26.54
CA ASP A 102 3.16 30.24 -26.74
C ASP A 102 3.90 29.05 -26.08
N GLN A 103 3.20 27.97 -25.73
CA GLN A 103 3.82 26.78 -25.13
C GLN A 103 3.42 25.50 -25.87
N GLN A 104 4.40 24.63 -26.13
CA GLN A 104 4.12 23.23 -26.48
C GLN A 104 3.49 22.58 -25.26
N VAL A 105 2.16 22.49 -25.27
CA VAL A 105 1.42 21.83 -24.22
C VAL A 105 1.57 20.33 -24.37
N VAL A 106 2.35 19.72 -23.48
CA VAL A 106 2.50 18.28 -23.37
C VAL A 106 1.51 17.80 -22.32
N GLY A 107 0.38 17.26 -22.75
CA GLY A 107 -0.55 16.58 -21.85
C GLY A 107 0.15 15.42 -21.12
N SER A 108 -0.45 14.95 -20.02
CA SER A 108 0.08 13.84 -19.25
C SER A 108 -0.97 12.77 -18.99
N MET A 109 -0.53 11.53 -18.87
CA MET A 109 -1.34 10.37 -18.52
C MET A 109 -0.91 9.89 -17.14
N GLN A 110 -1.86 9.75 -16.23
CA GLN A 110 -1.58 9.24 -14.89
C GLN A 110 -1.92 7.75 -14.83
N PHE A 111 -0.93 6.95 -14.44
CA PHE A 111 -1.07 5.51 -14.27
C PHE A 111 -0.86 5.12 -12.80
N GLU A 112 -1.54 4.06 -12.36
CA GLU A 112 -1.26 3.34 -11.11
C GLU A 112 -0.57 2.03 -11.45
N LEU A 113 0.61 1.77 -10.86
CA LEU A 113 1.29 0.48 -10.94
C LEU A 113 0.56 -0.50 -10.00
N ILE A 114 -0.37 -1.30 -10.51
CA ILE A 114 -1.34 -2.04 -9.69
C ILE A 114 -0.72 -3.07 -8.73
N ASP A 115 0.52 -3.49 -9.00
CA ASP A 115 1.27 -4.44 -8.17
C ASP A 115 2.10 -3.76 -7.08
N PHE A 116 2.20 -2.43 -7.10
CA PHE A 116 3.02 -1.62 -6.20
C PHE A 116 2.24 -0.49 -5.53
N GLY A 117 1.12 -0.04 -6.12
CA GLY A 117 0.30 1.09 -5.67
C GLY A 117 0.90 2.47 -5.92
N GLU A 118 2.01 2.54 -6.63
CA GLU A 118 2.67 3.79 -7.01
C GLU A 118 1.96 4.47 -8.19
N LEU A 119 1.92 5.81 -8.18
CA LEU A 119 1.39 6.61 -9.27
C LEU A 119 2.51 7.15 -10.15
N ILE A 120 2.37 6.96 -11.47
CA ILE A 120 3.34 7.39 -12.48
C ILE A 120 2.67 8.33 -13.47
N ALA A 121 3.26 9.51 -13.67
CA ALA A 121 2.89 10.41 -14.76
C ALA A 121 3.73 10.09 -16.01
N VAL A 122 3.07 9.91 -17.15
CA VAL A 122 3.69 9.65 -18.45
C VAL A 122 3.27 10.74 -19.42
N PRO A 123 4.20 11.50 -20.02
CA PRO A 123 3.86 12.48 -21.05
C PRO A 123 3.09 11.82 -22.21
N CYS A 124 2.05 12.49 -22.73
CA CYS A 124 1.24 11.97 -23.84
C CYS A 124 2.07 11.67 -25.10
N MET A 125 3.22 12.35 -25.26
CA MET A 125 4.16 12.13 -26.36
C MET A 125 4.96 10.82 -26.23
N GLU A 126 4.98 10.21 -25.05
CA GLU A 126 5.71 8.96 -24.76
C GLU A 126 4.82 7.71 -24.85
N LEU A 127 3.84 7.70 -25.77
CA LEU A 127 2.91 6.57 -25.91
C LEU A 127 3.62 5.24 -26.22
N HIS A 128 4.84 5.28 -26.77
CA HIS A 128 5.68 4.10 -26.99
C HIS A 128 6.02 3.33 -25.70
N ARG A 129 5.91 3.97 -24.53
CA ARG A 129 6.07 3.32 -23.21
C ARG A 129 4.85 2.51 -22.80
N VAL A 130 3.72 2.65 -23.50
CA VAL A 130 2.45 2.00 -23.17
C VAL A 130 2.14 0.93 -24.20
N ALA A 131 2.02 -0.31 -23.71
CA ALA A 131 1.66 -1.47 -24.51
C ALA A 131 0.34 -2.09 -24.03
N ARG A 132 -0.30 -2.86 -24.91
CA ARG A 132 -1.48 -3.64 -24.52
C ARG A 132 -1.07 -4.70 -23.50
N LEU A 133 -1.80 -4.80 -22.39
CA LEU A 133 -1.62 -5.90 -21.44
C LEU A 133 -2.16 -7.20 -22.05
N LEU A 134 -1.30 -8.22 -22.17
CA LEU A 134 -1.72 -9.54 -22.62
C LEU A 134 -2.50 -10.28 -21.54
N VAL A 135 -3.48 -11.10 -21.97
CA VAL A 135 -4.38 -11.86 -21.07
C VAL A 135 -3.59 -12.69 -20.05
N ARG A 136 -2.56 -13.42 -20.49
CA ARG A 136 -1.69 -14.24 -19.61
C ARG A 136 -1.02 -13.45 -18.48
N PHE A 137 -0.78 -12.14 -18.67
CA PHE A 137 -0.20 -11.28 -17.64
C PHE A 137 -1.29 -10.63 -16.77
N ALA A 138 -2.55 -10.60 -17.22
CA ALA A 138 -3.68 -10.08 -16.47
C ALA A 138 -4.30 -11.12 -15.50
N GLU A 139 -3.98 -12.41 -15.64
CA GLU A 139 -4.54 -13.50 -14.83
C GLU A 139 -4.15 -13.43 -13.34
N MET A 140 -2.93 -12.99 -13.04
CA MET A 140 -2.49 -12.83 -11.65
C MET A 140 -3.28 -11.69 -10.98
N LYS A 141 -3.81 -11.90 -9.78
CA LYS A 141 -4.43 -10.80 -9.01
C LYS A 141 -3.39 -9.70 -8.72
N PRO A 142 -3.78 -8.41 -8.61
CA PRO A 142 -2.87 -7.37 -8.15
C PRO A 142 -2.17 -7.78 -6.85
N ALA A 143 -0.85 -7.61 -6.80
CA ALA A 143 -0.03 -8.04 -5.67
C ALA A 143 -0.11 -7.06 -4.48
N ALA A 144 -0.17 -5.76 -4.77
CA ALA A 144 -0.22 -4.72 -3.75
C ALA A 144 -1.55 -4.72 -2.99
N LEU A 145 -1.44 -4.64 -1.67
CA LEU A 145 -2.52 -4.42 -0.73
C LEU A 145 -2.32 -3.05 -0.08
N LEU A 146 -3.44 -2.36 0.19
CA LEU A 146 -3.41 -1.04 0.81
C LEU A 146 -3.41 -1.16 2.34
N GLY A 147 -2.41 -0.54 2.97
CA GLY A 147 -2.19 -0.55 4.41
C GLY A 147 -2.16 0.83 5.04
N ARG A 148 -2.38 0.85 6.34
CA ARG A 148 -2.11 1.97 7.25
C ARG A 148 -1.60 1.47 8.58
N LEU A 149 -0.82 2.30 9.27
CA LEU A 149 -0.41 2.00 10.64
C LEU A 149 -1.65 2.06 11.55
N ALA A 150 -1.79 1.07 12.42
CA ALA A 150 -2.98 0.91 13.24
C ALA A 150 -3.00 1.90 14.42
N SER A 151 -1.86 2.03 15.10
CA SER A 151 -1.78 2.63 16.44
C SER A 151 -1.23 4.05 16.47
N VAL A 152 -0.81 4.60 15.32
CA VAL A 152 -0.22 5.95 15.24
C VAL A 152 -0.84 6.78 14.13
N TYR A 153 -0.77 8.11 14.30
CA TYR A 153 -1.07 9.07 13.24
C TYR A 153 0.02 10.16 13.19
N PRO A 154 0.40 10.64 11.99
CA PRO A 154 1.40 11.69 11.87
C PRO A 154 0.93 12.98 12.54
N LYS A 155 1.86 13.72 13.14
CA LYS A 155 1.58 15.11 13.50
C LYS A 155 1.37 15.91 12.21
N PRO A 156 0.42 16.88 12.17
CA PRO A 156 0.13 17.63 10.94
C PRO A 156 1.38 18.19 10.26
N GLU A 157 2.27 18.81 11.04
CA GLU A 157 3.53 19.41 10.63
C GLU A 157 4.63 18.40 10.27
N GLU A 158 4.51 17.14 10.71
CA GLU A 158 5.50 16.08 10.49
C GLU A 158 5.06 15.04 9.46
N THR A 159 3.95 15.25 8.74
CA THR A 159 3.37 14.23 7.84
C THR A 159 4.38 13.71 6.82
N PHE A 160 5.16 14.59 6.22
CA PHE A 160 6.21 14.23 5.25
C PHE A 160 7.37 13.48 5.92
N ASN A 161 7.90 14.02 7.02
CA ASN A 161 9.02 13.44 7.75
C ASN A 161 8.67 12.06 8.32
N ALA A 162 7.45 11.89 8.81
CA ALA A 162 6.92 10.61 9.28
C ALA A 162 6.87 9.59 8.13
N ALA A 163 6.36 9.98 6.96
CA ALA A 163 6.30 9.10 5.79
C ALA A 163 7.71 8.68 5.33
N GLN A 164 8.65 9.63 5.29
CA GLN A 164 10.04 9.35 4.96
C GLN A 164 10.72 8.44 6.00
N ALA A 165 10.44 8.65 7.28
CA ALA A 165 10.94 7.79 8.35
C ALA A 165 10.39 6.36 8.23
N LEU A 166 9.09 6.21 7.95
CA LEU A 166 8.49 4.92 7.68
C LEU A 166 9.18 4.24 6.50
N HIS A 167 9.31 4.93 5.36
CA HIS A 167 10.04 4.43 4.18
C HIS A 167 11.43 3.94 4.56
N ASN A 168 12.23 4.74 5.27
CA ASN A 168 13.59 4.39 5.66
C ASN A 168 13.66 3.17 6.59
N LEU A 169 12.67 3.00 7.48
CA LEU A 169 12.59 1.86 8.39
C LEU A 169 12.28 0.55 7.66
N VAL A 170 11.44 0.58 6.63
CA VAL A 170 10.90 -0.62 5.95
C VAL A 170 11.59 -0.95 4.62
N ASN A 171 12.32 -0.01 4.04
CA ASN A 171 12.90 -0.15 2.70
C ASN A 171 13.78 -1.41 2.58
N LYS A 172 13.48 -2.23 1.56
CA LYS A 172 14.15 -3.51 1.24
C LYS A 172 14.13 -4.56 2.36
N ARG A 173 13.22 -4.44 3.33
CA ARG A 173 13.11 -5.39 4.46
C ARG A 173 11.83 -6.20 4.38
N VAL A 174 11.92 -7.44 4.84
CA VAL A 174 10.73 -8.20 5.23
C VAL A 174 10.31 -7.67 6.60
N MET A 175 9.05 -7.29 6.70
CA MET A 175 8.40 -6.85 7.93
C MET A 175 7.42 -7.94 8.36
N TYR A 176 7.16 -8.03 9.65
CA TYR A 176 6.12 -8.90 10.19
C TYR A 176 4.93 -8.03 10.58
N ALA A 177 3.80 -8.26 9.94
CA ALA A 177 2.61 -7.47 10.12
C ALA A 177 1.56 -8.21 10.94
N PHE A 178 0.97 -7.49 11.88
CA PHE A 178 -0.21 -7.94 12.60
C PHE A 178 -1.42 -7.14 12.13
N CYS A 179 -2.34 -7.80 11.44
CA CYS A 179 -3.55 -7.16 10.92
C CYS A 179 -4.60 -7.03 12.01
N ARG A 180 -4.76 -5.81 12.55
CA ARG A 180 -5.75 -5.49 13.59
C ARG A 180 -7.18 -5.51 13.06
N ARG A 181 -7.38 -4.91 11.89
CA ARG A 181 -8.68 -4.85 11.22
C ARG A 181 -8.50 -4.60 9.73
N ALA A 182 -9.50 -5.02 8.97
CA ALA A 182 -9.58 -4.81 7.54
C ALA A 182 -10.89 -4.06 7.25
N VAL A 183 -10.80 -2.85 6.72
CA VAL A 183 -11.96 -1.95 6.53
C VAL A 183 -12.23 -1.80 5.05
N ASN A 184 -13.48 -1.97 4.64
CA ASN A 184 -13.93 -1.60 3.30
C ASN A 184 -14.56 -0.20 3.37
N PRO A 185 -13.94 0.84 2.77
CA PRO A 185 -14.44 2.21 2.86
C PRO A 185 -15.80 2.41 2.16
N ALA A 186 -16.20 1.48 1.28
CA ALA A 186 -17.52 1.48 0.67
C ALA A 186 -18.63 0.92 1.58
N SER A 187 -18.31 0.51 2.81
CA SER A 187 -19.32 0.05 3.78
C SER A 187 -20.08 1.24 4.38
N PRO A 188 -21.41 1.14 4.58
CA PRO A 188 -22.26 2.27 5.00
C PRO A 188 -21.92 2.88 6.38
N THR A 189 -21.08 2.21 7.16
CA THR A 189 -20.86 2.52 8.59
C THR A 189 -19.86 3.66 8.83
N GLU A 190 -19.09 4.09 7.82
CA GLU A 190 -18.06 5.15 7.95
C GLU A 190 -18.29 6.38 7.05
N GLN A 191 -19.50 6.60 6.51
CA GLN A 191 -19.84 7.88 5.86
C GLN A 191 -20.09 8.98 6.91
N VAL A 192 -19.01 9.41 7.59
CA VAL A 192 -19.02 10.68 8.33
C VAL A 192 -18.93 11.80 7.30
N ALA A 193 -19.88 12.73 7.40
CA ALA A 193 -20.12 13.84 6.49
C ALA A 193 -18.83 14.62 6.18
N ASN A 194 -18.37 14.52 4.94
CA ASN A 194 -17.41 15.47 4.38
C ASN A 194 -18.20 16.37 3.41
N GLU A 195 -18.62 17.53 3.92
CA GLU A 195 -19.32 18.58 3.18
C GLU A 195 -18.35 19.27 2.23
N ASN A 196 -17.98 18.63 1.12
CA ASN A 196 -17.43 19.31 -0.05
C ASN A 196 -17.69 18.44 -1.28
N GLY A 197 -18.81 18.74 -1.94
CA GLY A 197 -19.29 18.03 -3.10
C GLY A 197 -18.31 18.07 -4.27
N VAL A 198 -17.64 16.95 -4.52
CA VAL A 198 -17.20 16.54 -5.85
C VAL A 198 -17.60 15.07 -6.02
N SER A 199 -18.76 14.87 -6.63
CA SER A 199 -19.28 13.54 -7.00
C SER A 199 -18.52 13.01 -8.22
N LEU A 200 -17.38 12.39 -7.99
CA LEU A 200 -16.82 11.35 -8.88
C LEU A 200 -17.28 9.98 -8.36
N ALA A 201 -18.59 9.75 -8.46
CA ALA A 201 -19.21 8.45 -8.32
C ALA A 201 -18.85 7.58 -9.55
N ALA A 202 -17.62 7.07 -9.56
CA ALA A 202 -17.18 6.04 -10.49
C ALA A 202 -16.52 4.93 -9.67
N LYS A 203 -17.30 3.91 -9.29
CA LYS A 203 -16.85 2.67 -8.62
C LYS A 203 -15.70 2.91 -7.64
N GLN A 204 -16.02 3.51 -6.48
CA GLN A 204 -15.11 3.46 -5.33
C GLN A 204 -14.63 2.02 -5.20
N SER A 205 -13.34 1.83 -5.46
CA SER A 205 -12.72 0.52 -5.47
C SER A 205 -13.06 -0.16 -4.14
N GLN A 206 -13.46 -1.43 -4.20
CA GLN A 206 -13.61 -2.31 -3.03
C GLN A 206 -12.24 -2.60 -2.40
N THR A 207 -11.35 -1.60 -2.34
CA THR A 207 -10.01 -1.71 -1.80
C THR A 207 -10.15 -1.76 -0.29
N ILE A 208 -9.94 -2.95 0.25
CA ILE A 208 -9.82 -3.17 1.68
C ILE A 208 -8.57 -2.45 2.19
N ILE A 209 -8.72 -1.63 3.22
CA ILE A 209 -7.62 -0.97 3.94
C ILE A 209 -7.28 -1.83 5.16
N TYR A 210 -6.05 -2.33 5.19
CA TYR A 210 -5.55 -3.12 6.31
C TYR A 210 -4.89 -2.21 7.36
N HIS A 211 -5.36 -2.28 8.59
CA HIS A 211 -4.72 -1.61 9.73
C HIS A 211 -3.68 -2.55 10.34
N LEU A 212 -2.41 -2.16 10.27
CA LEU A 212 -1.28 -3.01 10.58
C LEU A 212 -0.43 -2.44 11.72
N ASP A 213 -0.02 -3.31 12.63
CA ASP A 213 1.18 -3.09 13.43
C ASP A 213 2.37 -3.77 12.72
N LEU A 214 3.52 -3.10 12.64
CA LEU A 214 4.70 -3.59 11.91
C LEU A 214 5.89 -3.84 12.84
N PHE A 215 6.53 -5.00 12.67
CA PHE A 215 7.65 -5.48 13.47
C PHE A 215 8.83 -5.93 12.60
N PHE A 216 10.06 -5.81 13.11
CA PHE A 216 11.30 -6.20 12.40
C PHE A 216 11.64 -7.69 12.53
N VAL A 217 11.09 -8.37 13.53
CA VAL A 217 11.33 -9.78 13.82
C VAL A 217 9.98 -10.48 13.92
N PRO A 218 9.90 -11.79 13.61
CA PRO A 218 8.71 -12.58 13.87
C PRO A 218 8.55 -12.62 15.39
N THR A 219 7.62 -11.83 15.92
CA THR A 219 7.42 -11.75 17.36
C THR A 219 6.63 -12.98 17.81
N GLY A 220 7.36 -14.03 18.17
CA GLY A 220 6.85 -14.98 19.14
C GLY A 220 6.83 -14.31 20.50
N TRP A 221 5.65 -14.04 21.05
CA TRP A 221 5.41 -13.97 22.50
C TRP A 221 5.95 -12.81 23.36
N PHE A 222 6.11 -11.57 22.86
CA PHE A 222 6.41 -10.42 23.76
C PHE A 222 5.65 -9.12 23.43
N GLN A 223 4.32 -9.12 23.54
CA GLN A 223 3.49 -7.93 23.26
C GLN A 223 3.88 -6.67 24.04
N THR A 224 4.46 -6.79 25.23
CA THR A 224 4.81 -5.64 26.08
C THR A 224 6.09 -4.92 25.65
N GLU A 225 7.11 -5.62 25.14
CA GLU A 225 8.34 -5.00 24.62
C GLU A 225 8.21 -4.59 23.14
N CYS A 226 7.28 -5.20 22.42
CA CYS A 226 7.03 -4.94 21.01
C CYS A 226 6.57 -3.50 20.72
N HIS A 227 5.91 -2.84 21.67
CA HIS A 227 5.45 -1.46 21.49
C HIS A 227 6.62 -0.46 21.35
N TYR A 228 7.77 -0.70 21.98
CA TYR A 228 8.94 0.17 21.82
C TYR A 228 9.86 -0.24 20.67
N ASN A 229 9.87 -1.52 20.30
CA ASN A 229 10.77 -2.05 19.28
C ASN A 229 10.14 -2.14 17.87
N GLY A 230 8.82 -2.03 17.76
CA GLY A 230 8.09 -1.94 16.49
C GLY A 230 8.30 -0.62 15.76
N VAL A 231 7.75 -0.53 14.54
CA VAL A 231 7.82 0.70 13.72
C VAL A 231 7.18 1.88 14.45
N ASP A 232 6.01 1.67 15.03
CA ASP A 232 5.25 2.69 15.77
C ASP A 232 6.06 3.27 16.94
N GLY A 233 6.70 2.42 17.74
CA GLY A 233 7.56 2.83 18.85
C GLY A 233 8.75 3.69 18.40
N LYS A 234 9.38 3.33 17.28
CA LYS A 234 10.47 4.12 16.68
C LYS A 234 9.99 5.49 16.21
N LEU A 235 8.82 5.56 15.57
CA LEU A 235 8.23 6.81 15.12
C LEU A 235 7.80 7.71 16.30
N LEU A 236 7.26 7.12 17.37
CA LEU A 236 6.90 7.82 18.61
C LEU A 236 8.15 8.38 19.30
N LYS A 237 9.22 7.58 19.43
CA LYS A 237 10.49 8.01 20.03
C LYS A 237 11.16 9.14 19.24
N ALA A 238 11.00 9.14 17.92
CA ALA A 238 11.46 10.23 17.05
C ALA A 238 10.58 11.49 17.13
N GLY A 239 9.45 11.45 17.85
CA GLY A 239 8.55 12.59 17.99
C GLY A 239 7.75 12.93 16.73
N LEU A 240 7.64 12.01 15.77
CA LEU A 240 7.02 12.26 14.45
C LEU A 240 5.52 11.97 14.41
N VAL A 241 5.01 11.24 15.39
CA VAL A 241 3.63 10.75 15.43
C VAL A 241 3.03 10.91 16.81
N HIS A 242 1.70 10.89 16.87
CA HIS A 242 0.95 10.71 18.10
C HIS A 242 0.45 9.26 18.20
N ASN A 243 0.28 8.79 19.44
CA ASN A 243 -0.41 7.53 19.69
C ASN A 243 -1.91 7.74 19.51
N ARG A 244 -2.57 6.83 18.80
CA ARG A 244 -4.03 6.84 18.65
C ARG A 244 -4.65 6.34 19.96
N GLN A 245 -5.04 7.28 20.83
CA GLN A 245 -5.57 7.02 22.17
C GLN A 245 -6.87 6.20 22.19
N ASP A 246 -7.58 6.07 21.08
CA ASP A 246 -8.82 5.29 20.94
C ASP A 246 -8.67 3.79 21.24
N HIS A 247 -7.45 3.31 21.54
CA HIS A 247 -7.14 1.88 21.66
C HIS A 247 -6.44 1.47 22.96
N LEU A 248 -6.30 2.37 23.95
CA LEU A 248 -5.81 1.99 25.29
C LEU A 248 -6.79 1.10 26.07
N GLU A 249 -8.06 0.98 25.64
CA GLU A 249 -9.05 0.15 26.33
C GLU A 249 -8.92 -1.37 26.03
N VAL A 250 -8.16 -1.80 25.01
CA VAL A 250 -8.09 -3.23 24.63
C VAL A 250 -6.91 -3.98 25.26
N MET A 251 -6.01 -3.29 25.98
CA MET A 251 -4.90 -3.96 26.69
C MET A 251 -4.76 -3.49 28.15
N HIS A 252 -5.83 -3.59 28.93
CA HIS A 252 -5.69 -3.97 30.34
C HIS A 252 -5.34 -5.48 30.42
N ILE A 253 -4.18 -5.84 29.87
CA ILE A 253 -3.50 -7.06 30.33
C ILE A 253 -2.81 -6.61 31.60
N GLY A 254 -3.26 -7.15 32.73
CA GLY A 254 -2.82 -6.76 34.07
C GLY A 254 -1.32 -6.48 34.09
N ALA A 255 -0.97 -5.27 34.52
CA ALA A 255 0.41 -4.92 34.80
C ALA A 255 0.97 -5.99 35.76
N VAL A 256 1.78 -6.90 35.23
CA VAL A 256 2.66 -7.69 36.06
C VAL A 256 3.75 -6.70 36.48
N PRO A 257 3.93 -6.44 37.79
CA PRO A 257 5.00 -5.57 38.24
C PRO A 257 6.32 -6.12 37.70
N CYS A 258 7.10 -5.26 37.05
CA CYS A 258 8.47 -5.58 36.68
C CYS A 258 9.31 -5.66 37.97
N GLU A 259 9.36 -6.83 38.61
CA GLU A 259 10.20 -7.07 39.80
C GLU A 259 11.69 -7.23 39.46
N TYR A 260 12.11 -7.01 38.21
CA TYR A 260 13.50 -7.19 37.76
C TYR A 260 14.15 -5.93 37.17
N CYS A 261 13.71 -4.73 37.58
CA CYS A 261 14.58 -3.55 37.53
C CYS A 261 15.52 -3.59 38.73
N GLY A 262 16.61 -4.34 38.60
CA GLY A 262 17.69 -4.41 39.57
C GLY A 262 18.25 -3.02 39.89
N ASN A 263 18.35 -2.74 41.19
CA ASN A 263 19.01 -1.58 41.76
C ASN A 263 20.45 -1.41 41.24
N GLY A 264 20.64 -0.54 40.25
CA GLY A 264 21.93 0.09 40.02
C GLY A 264 22.14 1.19 41.05
N LYS A 265 22.64 0.82 42.23
CA LYS A 265 23.13 1.78 43.22
C LYS A 265 24.40 2.44 42.71
N GLU A 266 24.45 3.74 42.95
CA GLU A 266 25.60 4.63 42.92
C GLU A 266 26.85 4.01 43.55
N ASN A 267 28.00 4.19 42.89
CA ASN A 267 29.31 4.52 43.45
C ASN A 267 30.15 5.18 42.36
#